data_AF-A0A942CGZ8-F1
#
_entry.id   AF-A0A942CGZ8-F1
#
_cell.length_a   1.000
_cell.length_b   1.000
_cell.length_c   1.000
_cell.angle_alpha   90.00
_cell.angle_beta   90.00
_cell.angle_gamma   90.00
#
_symmetry.space_group_name_H-M   'P 1'
#
loop_
_entity.id
_entity.type
_entity.pdbx_description
1 polymer ?
#
loop_
_entity_poly.entity_id
_entity_poly.type
_entity_poly.pdbx_seq_one_letter_code
_entity_poly.pdbx_strand_id
1 'polypeptide(L)'
;MSRLGTIRALVLTALLLVPLAHAEEPFVVGKQTATEGLIRPFKPTRVQLPTEPLDQDGRRLLVRELLAEMGFAMRAIPVGPPGIVLHANGRMDPDIEELKTRLYKKGTSLNQGDRFQITHLEFKPDRIILDLNGGPYPPHRFLRHIELNGLALAPDGKDIVTGSRIILVFEGRVPNLSGPEVKLLLEPILDFGVKSSAAAYADTLPDWLQTVVKQHDVLVGMNHKMVLAALGQPVMKVREHPNGGTDGEVLEEWIYGRQPEIMHFVRFRGDRVVLVKIAALGKPIEIHDKDEMNGYKIAQPERRIALGDQAPPAPGEDPGQHRAPSLLKDNEKPISGTQEKITVPKPKQEQGTTSAPPAATPPQP
;
A
#
# COMPACT_ATOMS: atom_id res chain seq x y z
N MET A 1 90.15 25.31 -23.77
CA MET A 1 90.78 24.08 -23.26
C MET A 1 89.81 22.93 -23.52
N SER A 2 89.82 22.37 -24.73
CA SER A 2 90.39 21.05 -25.10
C SER A 2 89.76 19.82 -24.44
N ARG A 3 88.98 19.11 -25.28
CA ARG A 3 89.00 17.65 -25.56
C ARG A 3 88.23 16.66 -24.68
N LEU A 4 87.49 15.81 -25.44
CA LEU A 4 87.23 14.36 -25.27
C LEU A 4 86.40 13.96 -24.04
N GLY A 5 85.51 12.97 -24.07
CA GLY A 5 85.20 11.94 -25.05
C GLY A 5 84.27 10.94 -24.36
N THR A 6 83.34 10.39 -25.13
CA THR A 6 82.38 9.32 -24.83
C THR A 6 82.92 8.10 -24.06
N ILE A 7 82.07 7.43 -23.28
CA ILE A 7 81.75 5.99 -23.39
C ILE A 7 80.53 5.62 -22.53
N ARG A 8 79.70 4.74 -23.10
CA ARG A 8 78.44 4.15 -22.62
C ARG A 8 78.63 3.24 -21.39
N ALA A 9 77.64 3.22 -20.50
CA ALA A 9 77.30 2.02 -19.73
C ALA A 9 75.78 1.95 -19.52
N LEU A 10 75.21 0.92 -20.14
CA LEU A 10 73.82 0.50 -20.10
C LEU A 10 73.59 -0.27 -18.79
N VAL A 11 72.70 0.22 -17.92
CA VAL A 11 72.25 -0.53 -16.73
C VAL A 11 70.75 -0.80 -16.89
N LEU A 12 70.47 -2.06 -17.23
CA LEU A 12 69.15 -2.69 -17.24
C LEU A 12 68.58 -2.66 -15.81
N THR A 13 67.53 -1.89 -15.57
CA THR A 13 66.79 -1.93 -14.29
C THR A 13 65.61 -2.88 -14.46
N ALA A 14 65.69 -4.05 -13.81
CA ALA A 14 64.63 -5.04 -13.80
C ALA A 14 63.42 -4.50 -13.02
N LEU A 15 62.29 -4.37 -13.72
CA LEU A 15 60.99 -3.97 -13.16
C LEU A 15 60.41 -5.17 -12.40
N LEU A 16 60.47 -5.14 -11.07
CA LEU A 16 59.89 -6.16 -10.19
C LEU A 16 58.38 -5.90 -10.10
N LEU A 17 57.61 -6.64 -10.90
CA LEU A 17 56.15 -6.60 -10.89
C LEU A 17 55.63 -7.29 -9.63
N VAL A 18 55.37 -6.54 -8.57
CA VAL A 18 54.63 -7.03 -7.39
C VAL A 18 53.15 -7.04 -7.77
N PRO A 19 52.45 -8.19 -7.74
CA PRO A 19 51.01 -8.18 -7.90
C PRO A 19 50.40 -7.49 -6.68
N LEU A 20 49.78 -6.31 -6.89
CA LEU A 20 48.81 -5.77 -5.94
C LEU A 20 47.64 -6.76 -5.89
N ALA A 21 47.72 -7.70 -4.94
CA ALA A 21 46.54 -8.34 -4.41
C ALA A 21 45.66 -7.20 -3.88
N HIS A 22 44.61 -6.86 -4.64
CA HIS A 22 43.49 -6.13 -4.08
C HIS A 22 42.89 -7.11 -3.08
N ALA A 23 43.26 -6.95 -1.81
CA ALA A 23 42.45 -7.49 -0.75
C ALA A 23 41.06 -6.89 -0.96
N GLU A 24 40.13 -7.69 -1.46
CA GLU A 24 38.72 -7.40 -1.27
C GLU A 24 38.54 -7.38 0.25
N GLU A 25 38.63 -6.18 0.82
CA GLU A 25 38.24 -5.99 2.20
C GLU A 25 36.81 -6.53 2.31
N PRO A 26 36.53 -7.41 3.27
CA PRO A 26 35.17 -7.89 3.46
C PRO A 26 34.29 -6.65 3.56
N PHE A 27 33.23 -6.57 2.76
CA PHE A 27 32.28 -5.47 2.80
C PHE A 27 31.64 -5.45 4.20
N VAL A 28 32.30 -4.74 5.13
CA VAL A 28 31.80 -4.55 6.48
C VAL A 28 30.75 -3.47 6.34
N VAL A 29 29.49 -3.87 6.48
CA VAL A 29 28.34 -2.97 6.50
C VAL A 29 28.51 -2.02 7.69
N GLY A 30 29.20 -0.90 7.45
CA GLY A 30 29.39 0.16 8.41
C GLY A 30 28.13 1.02 8.51
N LYS A 31 28.00 1.75 9.62
CA LYS A 31 26.89 2.70 9.84
C LYS A 31 26.72 3.70 8.69
N GLN A 32 27.83 4.10 8.07
CA GLN A 32 27.85 5.04 6.97
C GLN A 32 27.29 4.41 5.69
N THR A 33 27.76 3.22 5.31
CA THR A 33 27.34 2.51 4.08
C THR A 33 25.89 2.03 4.13
N ALA A 34 25.36 1.68 5.32
CA ALA A 34 23.98 1.21 5.48
C ALA A 34 22.92 2.33 5.39
N THR A 35 23.32 3.60 5.56
CA THR A 35 22.38 4.74 5.59
C THR A 35 22.65 5.81 4.54
N GLU A 36 23.63 5.58 3.67
CA GLU A 36 24.01 6.49 2.61
C GLU A 36 22.89 6.62 1.57
N GLY A 37 22.40 7.83 1.32
CA GLY A 37 21.32 8.12 0.36
C GLY A 37 19.88 8.10 0.91
N LEU A 38 19.64 7.60 2.13
CA LEU A 38 18.27 7.48 2.70
C LEU A 38 17.72 8.77 3.33
N ILE A 39 18.56 9.79 3.55
CA ILE A 39 18.19 10.99 4.33
C ILE A 39 18.40 12.25 3.51
N ARG A 40 17.29 12.84 3.06
CA ARG A 40 17.26 14.17 2.41
C ARG A 40 17.47 15.29 3.44
N PRO A 41 18.03 16.44 3.04
CA PRO A 41 18.13 17.61 3.91
C PRO A 41 16.72 18.10 4.30
N PHE A 42 16.51 18.32 5.59
CA PHE A 42 15.25 18.80 6.14
C PHE A 42 15.05 20.29 5.80
N LYS A 43 13.88 20.64 5.27
CA LYS A 43 13.47 22.02 5.00
C LYS A 43 12.31 22.38 5.93
N PRO A 44 12.48 23.38 6.81
CA PRO A 44 11.40 23.86 7.66
C PRO A 44 10.21 24.38 6.84
N THR A 45 9.02 24.22 7.40
CA THR A 45 7.78 24.77 6.87
C THR A 45 7.65 26.27 7.17
N ARG A 46 6.76 26.95 6.45
CA ARG A 46 6.44 28.38 6.65
C ARG A 46 4.92 28.59 6.61
N VAL A 47 4.19 27.79 7.39
CA VAL A 47 2.74 27.87 7.52
C VAL A 47 2.40 29.00 8.49
N GLN A 48 1.42 29.84 8.16
CA GLN A 48 0.94 30.87 9.08
C GLN A 48 0.16 30.20 10.21
N LEU A 49 0.56 30.42 11.46
CA LEU A 49 -0.09 29.84 12.62
C LEU A 49 -1.09 30.84 13.21
N PRO A 50 -2.38 30.46 13.37
CA PRO A 50 -3.33 31.27 14.11
C PRO A 50 -2.88 31.52 15.54
N THR A 51 -3.24 32.68 16.11
CA THR A 51 -2.92 33.00 17.51
C THR A 51 -3.91 32.37 18.49
N GLU A 52 -5.12 32.05 18.02
CA GLU A 52 -6.16 31.46 18.84
C GLU A 52 -5.80 30.00 19.20
N PRO A 53 -5.94 29.59 20.47
CA PRO A 53 -5.67 28.23 20.88
C PRO A 53 -6.72 27.27 20.32
N LEU A 54 -6.33 26.01 20.10
CA LEU A 54 -7.21 24.94 19.64
C LEU A 54 -8.40 24.76 20.58
N ASP A 55 -9.60 24.87 20.03
CA ASP A 55 -10.87 24.66 20.74
C ASP A 55 -11.35 23.20 20.62
N GLN A 56 -12.46 22.88 21.28
CA GLN A 56 -13.00 21.50 21.25
C GLN A 56 -13.53 21.11 19.87
N ASP A 57 -14.11 22.07 19.14
CA ASP A 57 -14.68 21.83 17.83
C ASP A 57 -13.58 21.61 16.79
N GLY A 58 -12.55 22.45 16.77
CA GLY A 58 -11.34 22.27 15.97
C GLY A 58 -10.64 20.95 16.28
N ARG A 59 -10.52 20.58 17.56
CA ARG A 59 -9.98 19.26 17.94
C ARG A 59 -10.80 18.10 17.33
N ARG A 60 -12.13 18.18 17.36
CA ARG A 60 -13.00 17.15 16.79
C ARG A 60 -12.87 17.06 15.27
N LEU A 61 -12.76 18.21 14.59
CA LEU A 61 -12.52 18.28 13.15
C LEU A 61 -11.17 17.65 12.78
N LEU A 62 -10.11 17.99 13.52
CA LEU A 62 -8.79 17.39 13.30
C LEU A 62 -8.79 15.87 13.48
N VAL A 63 -9.47 15.35 14.51
CA VAL A 63 -9.62 13.89 14.68
C VAL A 63 -10.34 13.28 13.48
N ARG A 64 -11.42 13.90 12.99
CA ARG A 64 -12.19 13.39 11.84
C ARG A 64 -11.37 13.38 10.55
N GLU A 65 -10.48 14.35 10.35
CA GLU A 65 -9.72 14.52 9.11
C GLU A 65 -8.37 13.79 9.10
N LEU A 66 -7.74 13.59 10.27
CA LEU A 66 -6.39 13.02 10.37
C LEU A 66 -6.39 11.57 10.84
N LEU A 67 -7.38 11.13 11.63
CA LEU A 67 -7.40 9.76 12.10
C LEU A 67 -7.69 8.81 10.94
N ALA A 68 -6.95 7.71 10.86
CA ALA A 68 -6.96 6.74 9.76
C ALA A 68 -6.47 7.28 8.41
N GLU A 69 -5.98 8.53 8.36
CA GLU A 69 -5.40 9.09 7.14
C GLU A 69 -4.13 8.31 6.74
N MET A 70 -3.96 8.14 5.43
CA MET A 70 -2.83 7.43 4.84
C MET A 70 -1.90 8.39 4.10
N GLY A 71 -0.62 8.07 4.11
CA GLY A 71 0.41 8.86 3.44
C GLY A 71 1.61 8.02 3.01
N PHE A 72 2.62 8.69 2.47
CA PHE A 72 3.95 8.14 2.23
C PHE A 72 5.00 8.84 3.11
N ALA A 73 5.92 8.07 3.67
CA ALA A 73 7.02 8.64 4.42
C ALA A 73 8.04 9.28 3.46
N MET A 74 8.32 10.57 3.61
CA MET A 74 9.34 11.26 2.82
C MET A 74 10.76 10.93 3.29
N ARG A 75 10.91 10.27 4.43
CA ARG A 75 12.18 9.85 5.01
C ARG A 75 12.00 8.62 5.88
N ALA A 76 13.09 7.86 6.07
CA ALA A 76 13.15 6.79 7.05
C ALA A 76 12.82 7.26 8.48
N ILE A 77 11.94 6.52 9.16
CA ILE A 77 11.49 6.79 10.54
C ILE A 77 11.88 5.58 11.41
N PRO A 78 12.54 5.79 12.57
CA PRO A 78 12.96 4.71 13.45
C PRO A 78 11.78 4.05 14.17
N VAL A 79 11.96 2.77 14.53
CA VAL A 79 11.01 2.02 15.37
C VAL A 79 11.08 2.52 16.82
N GLY A 80 9.92 2.59 17.46
CA GLY A 80 9.81 2.82 18.90
C GLY A 80 10.09 4.25 19.36
N PRO A 81 10.05 4.50 20.67
CA PRO A 81 10.13 5.85 21.23
C PRO A 81 11.55 6.42 21.18
N PRO A 82 11.73 7.75 21.13
CA PRO A 82 10.68 8.78 21.17
C PRO A 82 10.05 9.10 19.80
N GLY A 83 10.40 8.37 18.74
CA GLY A 83 10.01 8.70 17.37
C GLY A 83 10.75 9.94 16.84
N ILE A 84 10.04 10.79 16.08
CA ILE A 84 10.54 12.08 15.57
C ILE A 84 9.75 13.22 16.20
N VAL A 85 10.46 14.25 16.67
CA VAL A 85 9.88 15.51 17.14
C VAL A 85 10.05 16.53 16.03
N LEU A 86 8.95 17.14 15.61
CA LEU A 86 8.92 18.20 14.62
C LEU A 86 8.44 19.47 15.30
N HIS A 87 9.26 20.51 15.30
CA HIS A 87 8.82 21.84 15.74
C HIS A 87 8.10 22.50 14.57
N ALA A 88 6.90 23.04 14.81
CA ALA A 88 6.11 23.72 13.80
C ALA A 88 6.92 24.88 13.19
N ASN A 89 7.06 24.89 11.85
CA ASN A 89 7.93 25.82 11.11
C ASN A 89 9.41 25.84 11.53
N GLY A 90 9.83 24.85 12.32
CA GLY A 90 11.10 24.84 13.00
C GLY A 90 11.96 23.65 12.61
N ARG A 91 12.90 23.32 13.50
CA ARG A 91 13.79 22.17 13.37
C ARG A 91 13.08 20.85 13.65
N MET A 92 13.81 19.78 13.43
CA MET A 92 13.34 18.43 13.67
C MET A 92 14.40 17.67 14.46
N ASP A 93 13.97 16.97 15.50
CA ASP A 93 14.80 16.17 16.37
C ASP A 93 14.43 14.68 16.22
N PRO A 94 15.40 13.75 16.16
CA PRO A 94 16.85 13.97 16.22
C PRO A 94 17.41 14.56 14.91
N ASP A 95 18.58 15.19 15.00
CA ASP A 95 19.34 15.63 13.82
C ASP A 95 19.75 14.42 12.95
N ILE A 96 20.16 14.67 11.71
CA ILE A 96 20.43 13.67 10.67
C ILE A 96 21.39 12.57 11.16
N GLU A 97 22.50 12.92 11.81
CA GLU A 97 23.50 11.94 12.27
C GLU A 97 22.99 11.08 13.44
N GLU A 98 22.24 11.68 14.35
CA GLU A 98 21.61 10.94 15.44
C GLU A 98 20.48 10.05 14.89
N LEU A 99 19.72 10.52 13.90
CA LEU A 99 18.72 9.72 13.21
C LEU A 99 19.33 8.46 12.58
N LYS A 100 20.45 8.59 11.85
CA LYS A 100 21.20 7.43 11.30
C LYS A 100 21.56 6.44 12.40
N THR A 101 22.07 6.95 13.52
CA THR A 101 22.44 6.12 14.67
C THR A 101 21.23 5.39 15.26
N ARG A 102 20.07 6.06 15.34
CA ARG A 102 18.82 5.44 15.82
C ARG A 102 18.30 4.39 14.84
N LEU A 103 18.30 4.67 13.54
CA LEU A 103 17.90 3.72 12.50
C LEU A 103 18.77 2.45 12.55
N TYR A 104 20.09 2.62 12.68
CA TYR A 104 21.01 1.49 12.80
C TYR A 104 20.77 0.64 14.07
N LYS A 105 20.49 1.29 15.22
CA LYS A 105 20.35 0.59 16.52
C LYS A 105 18.96 -0.02 16.74
N LYS A 106 17.90 0.69 16.36
CA LYS A 106 16.51 0.32 16.65
C LYS A 106 15.78 -0.27 15.45
N GLY A 107 16.36 -0.16 14.26
CA GLY A 107 15.69 -0.49 13.01
C GLY A 107 14.78 0.62 12.51
N THR A 108 14.24 0.40 11.33
CA THR A 108 13.38 1.33 10.59
C THR A 108 11.93 0.84 10.65
N SER A 109 11.01 1.73 11.05
CA SER A 109 9.57 1.48 11.06
C SER A 109 8.94 1.74 9.70
N LEU A 110 9.36 2.84 9.07
CA LEU A 110 8.93 3.26 7.75
C LEU A 110 10.18 3.67 6.98
N ASN A 111 10.44 3.07 5.83
CA ASN A 111 11.47 3.55 4.92
C ASN A 111 10.96 4.76 4.14
N GLN A 112 11.87 5.46 3.45
CA GLN A 112 11.46 6.49 2.51
C GLN A 112 10.63 5.88 1.37
N GLY A 113 9.45 6.44 1.11
CA GLY A 113 8.47 5.95 0.15
C GLY A 113 7.50 4.90 0.69
N ASP A 114 7.65 4.45 1.94
CA ASP A 114 6.72 3.49 2.52
C ASP A 114 5.39 4.15 2.88
N ARG A 115 4.31 3.38 2.73
CA ARG A 115 2.97 3.81 3.15
C ARG A 115 2.85 3.76 4.67
N PHE A 116 2.18 4.77 5.22
CA PHE A 116 1.81 4.79 6.62
C PHE A 116 0.32 5.08 6.79
N GLN A 117 -0.20 4.77 7.96
CA GLN A 117 -1.51 5.17 8.42
C GLN A 117 -1.40 5.81 9.80
N ILE A 118 -2.11 6.92 10.02
CA ILE A 118 -2.28 7.51 11.36
C ILE A 118 -3.28 6.67 12.13
N THR A 119 -2.82 5.99 13.18
CA THR A 119 -3.66 5.09 13.98
C THR A 119 -4.13 5.70 15.29
N HIS A 120 -3.42 6.69 15.81
CA HIS A 120 -3.81 7.38 17.04
C HIS A 120 -3.38 8.84 17.00
N LEU A 121 -4.21 9.70 17.61
CA LEU A 121 -3.99 11.14 17.70
C LEU A 121 -4.25 11.60 19.13
N GLU A 122 -3.26 12.23 19.75
CA GLU A 122 -3.36 12.78 21.09
C GLU A 122 -2.99 14.26 21.07
N PHE A 123 -3.81 15.08 21.74
CA PHE A 123 -3.61 16.52 21.84
C PHE A 123 -3.18 16.86 23.27
N LYS A 124 -2.01 17.48 23.38
CA LYS A 124 -1.48 18.06 24.62
C LYS A 124 -1.49 19.58 24.51
N PRO A 125 -1.27 20.33 25.61
CA PRO A 125 -1.33 21.78 25.58
C PRO A 125 -0.41 22.44 24.54
N ASP A 126 0.77 21.87 24.30
CA ASP A 126 1.84 22.43 23.46
C ASP A 126 2.18 21.59 22.22
N ARG A 127 1.53 20.43 22.03
CA ARG A 127 1.90 19.48 20.97
C ARG A 127 0.74 18.58 20.54
N ILE A 128 0.85 18.10 19.30
CA ILE A 128 0.00 17.05 18.73
C ILE A 128 0.87 15.81 18.56
N ILE A 129 0.42 14.68 19.07
CA ILE A 129 1.11 13.40 19.00
C ILE A 129 0.37 12.51 18.01
N LEU A 130 1.07 12.05 16.99
CA LEU A 130 0.57 11.18 15.93
C LEU A 130 1.29 9.84 16.02
N ASP A 131 0.53 8.77 16.18
CA ASP A 131 1.07 7.41 16.09
C ASP A 131 0.82 6.86 14.69
N LEU A 132 1.90 6.37 14.09
CA LEU A 132 1.91 5.76 12.77
C LEU A 132 1.96 4.24 12.93
N ASN A 133 1.14 3.53 12.15
CA ASN A 133 1.13 2.07 12.06
C ASN A 133 1.07 1.37 13.44
N GLY A 134 0.19 1.82 14.33
CA GLY A 134 -0.01 1.25 15.68
C GLY A 134 0.83 1.92 16.77
N GLY A 135 1.73 2.84 16.40
CA GLY A 135 2.53 3.60 17.34
C GLY A 135 3.74 2.86 17.90
N PRO A 136 4.50 3.51 18.79
CA PRO A 136 5.78 3.01 19.29
C PRO A 136 5.66 2.07 20.50
N TYR A 137 4.45 1.76 20.95
CA TYR A 137 4.17 0.90 22.10
C TYR A 137 3.14 -0.16 21.73
N PRO A 138 3.23 -1.39 22.28
CA PRO A 138 2.21 -2.40 22.03
C PRO A 138 0.88 -1.95 22.63
N PRO A 139 -0.25 -2.25 21.98
CA PRO A 139 -1.57 -1.91 22.52
C PRO A 139 -1.81 -2.65 23.83
N HIS A 140 -2.33 -1.95 24.83
CA HIS A 140 -2.67 -2.55 26.12
C HIS A 140 -3.89 -3.47 25.99
N ARG A 141 -3.71 -4.78 26.24
CA ARG A 141 -4.79 -5.78 26.24
C ARG A 141 -5.00 -6.30 27.65
N PHE A 142 -6.06 -5.87 28.31
CA PHE A 142 -6.32 -6.20 29.72
C PHE A 142 -6.42 -7.71 29.98
N LEU A 143 -6.93 -8.51 29.02
CA LEU A 143 -7.05 -9.97 29.13
C LEU A 143 -5.69 -10.67 29.31
N ARG A 144 -4.57 -10.02 28.98
CA ARG A 144 -3.22 -10.55 29.25
C ARG A 144 -2.89 -10.61 30.74
N HIS A 145 -3.53 -9.74 31.52
CA HIS A 145 -3.33 -9.68 32.97
C HIS A 145 -4.32 -10.54 33.74
N ILE A 146 -5.19 -11.30 33.05
CA ILE A 146 -6.17 -12.16 33.69
C ILE A 146 -5.75 -13.62 33.50
N GLU A 147 -5.54 -14.28 34.64
CA GLU A 147 -5.28 -15.71 34.73
C GLU A 147 -6.47 -16.37 35.44
N LEU A 148 -6.99 -17.45 34.85
CA LEU A 148 -8.04 -18.26 35.47
C LEU A 148 -7.46 -19.64 35.76
N ASN A 149 -7.39 -20.02 37.04
CA ASN A 149 -6.85 -21.32 37.49
C ASN A 149 -5.42 -21.60 36.99
N GLY A 150 -4.57 -20.57 36.90
CA GLY A 150 -3.19 -20.70 36.42
C GLY A 150 -3.06 -20.85 34.89
N LEU A 151 -4.16 -20.72 34.15
CA LEU A 151 -4.16 -20.66 32.69
C LEU A 151 -4.36 -19.20 32.25
N ALA A 152 -3.40 -18.65 31.50
CA ALA A 152 -3.54 -17.33 30.89
C ALA A 152 -4.67 -17.35 29.85
N LEU A 153 -5.63 -16.41 29.95
CA LEU A 153 -6.77 -16.32 29.03
C LEU A 153 -6.36 -15.82 27.63
N ALA A 154 -5.21 -15.15 27.52
CA ALA A 154 -4.63 -14.74 26.27
C ALA A 154 -3.15 -15.13 26.24
N PRO A 155 -2.62 -15.62 25.12
CA PRO A 155 -1.19 -15.88 24.99
C PRO A 155 -0.42 -14.57 25.17
N ASP A 156 0.63 -14.62 25.99
CA ASP A 156 1.52 -13.49 26.20
C ASP A 156 2.47 -13.37 25.00
N GLY A 157 1.90 -12.94 23.86
CA GLY A 157 2.63 -12.74 22.62
C GLY A 157 3.70 -11.66 22.82
N LYS A 158 4.91 -11.92 22.30
CA LYS A 158 5.89 -10.86 22.08
C LYS A 158 5.36 -9.97 20.95
N ASP A 159 4.47 -9.04 21.28
CA ASP A 159 3.96 -8.07 20.32
C ASP A 159 5.14 -7.26 19.80
N ILE A 160 5.47 -7.47 18.54
CA ILE A 160 6.54 -6.73 17.87
C ILE A 160 5.95 -5.37 17.52
N VAL A 161 6.46 -4.33 18.19
CA VAL A 161 6.14 -2.95 17.83
C VAL A 161 6.79 -2.65 16.49
N THR A 162 5.96 -2.41 15.47
CA THR A 162 6.41 -2.02 14.14
C THR A 162 6.17 -0.54 13.85
N GLY A 163 5.32 0.12 14.65
CA GLY A 163 4.94 1.52 14.45
C GLY A 163 5.97 2.53 14.98
N SER A 164 5.65 3.80 14.76
CA SER A 164 6.45 4.93 15.21
C SER A 164 5.56 6.10 15.63
N ARG A 165 6.16 7.14 16.19
CA ARG A 165 5.48 8.34 16.68
C ARG A 165 6.08 9.59 16.07
N ILE A 166 5.22 10.53 15.70
CA ILE A 166 5.59 11.88 15.36
C ILE A 166 4.98 12.82 16.39
N ILE A 167 5.78 13.74 16.90
CA ILE A 167 5.35 14.74 17.87
C ILE A 167 5.51 16.11 17.22
N LEU A 168 4.39 16.73 16.86
CA LEU A 168 4.36 18.09 16.33
C LEU A 168 4.26 19.08 17.50
N VAL A 169 5.33 19.82 17.77
CA VAL A 169 5.47 20.76 18.88
C VAL A 169 5.26 22.19 18.40
N PHE A 170 4.56 23.00 19.19
CA PHE A 170 4.31 24.42 18.91
C PHE A 170 5.02 25.31 19.92
N GLU A 171 5.40 26.51 19.50
CA GLU A 171 5.89 27.56 20.41
C GLU A 171 4.72 28.12 21.21
N GLY A 172 4.39 27.49 22.33
CA GLY A 172 3.28 27.87 23.20
C GLY A 172 2.14 26.87 23.17
N ARG A 173 0.91 27.33 22.96
CA ARG A 173 -0.27 26.45 22.88
C ARG A 173 -0.46 25.94 21.46
N VAL A 174 -1.08 24.77 21.31
CA VAL A 174 -1.54 24.29 20.01
C VAL A 174 -2.54 25.31 19.43
N PRO A 175 -2.27 25.89 18.25
CA PRO A 175 -3.16 26.85 17.63
C PRO A 175 -4.37 26.15 16.97
N ASN A 176 -5.43 26.91 16.70
CA ASN A 176 -6.64 26.39 16.04
C ASN A 176 -6.40 26.16 14.55
N LEU A 177 -5.87 24.98 14.21
CA LEU A 177 -5.49 24.60 12.85
C LEU A 177 -6.55 23.71 12.19
N SER A 178 -6.63 23.80 10.87
CA SER A 178 -7.36 22.86 10.01
C SER A 178 -6.52 21.62 9.69
N GLY A 179 -7.15 20.51 9.28
CA GLY A 179 -6.42 19.30 8.89
C GLY A 179 -5.42 19.52 7.75
N PRO A 180 -5.76 20.28 6.68
CA PRO A 180 -4.80 20.64 5.64
C PRO A 180 -3.57 21.38 6.18
N GLU A 181 -3.74 22.33 7.11
CA GLU A 181 -2.60 23.05 7.70
C GLU A 181 -1.70 22.14 8.54
N VAL A 182 -2.27 21.19 9.29
CA VAL A 182 -1.48 20.17 10.00
C VAL A 182 -0.71 19.28 9.02
N LYS A 183 -1.34 18.88 7.90
CA LYS A 183 -0.66 18.10 6.85
C LYS A 183 0.51 18.89 6.24
N LEU A 184 0.31 20.17 5.93
CA LEU A 184 1.37 21.07 5.45
C LEU A 184 2.53 21.16 6.44
N LEU A 185 2.25 21.25 7.75
CA LEU A 185 3.29 21.25 8.78
C LEU A 185 4.09 19.94 8.82
N LEU A 186 3.47 18.81 8.48
CA LEU A 186 4.06 17.47 8.49
C LEU A 186 4.76 17.09 7.16
N GLU A 187 4.53 17.83 6.06
CA GLU A 187 5.12 17.60 4.73
C GLU A 187 6.64 17.31 4.70
N PRO A 188 7.48 17.95 5.53
CA PRO A 188 8.92 17.64 5.54
C PRO A 188 9.24 16.17 5.87
N ILE A 189 8.31 15.45 6.49
CA ILE A 189 8.48 14.05 6.93
C ILE A 189 7.45 13.13 6.27
N LEU A 190 6.21 13.60 6.08
CA LEU A 190 5.08 12.80 5.62
C LEU A 190 4.36 13.48 4.47
N ASP A 191 4.17 12.76 3.37
CA ASP A 191 3.36 13.21 2.24
C ASP A 191 1.98 12.56 2.29
N PHE A 192 0.93 13.38 2.31
CA PHE A 192 -0.47 12.93 2.33
C PHE A 192 -1.10 12.91 0.93
N GLY A 193 -0.33 13.19 -0.13
CA GLY A 193 -0.76 13.13 -1.52
C GLY A 193 -1.01 11.72 -2.07
N VAL A 194 -1.40 10.76 -1.22
CA VAL A 194 -1.73 9.39 -1.65
C VAL A 194 -3.00 9.45 -2.48
N LYS A 195 -2.84 9.34 -3.79
CA LYS A 195 -3.98 9.13 -4.68
C LYS A 195 -4.53 7.72 -4.44
N SER A 196 -5.84 7.61 -4.23
CA SER A 196 -6.51 6.32 -4.27
C SER A 196 -6.29 5.67 -5.64
N SER A 197 -6.36 4.34 -5.73
CA SER A 197 -6.22 3.65 -7.03
C SER A 197 -7.20 4.17 -8.07
N ALA A 198 -8.40 4.57 -7.64
CA ALA A 198 -9.42 5.15 -8.48
C ALA A 198 -9.06 6.59 -8.94
N ALA A 199 -8.54 7.44 -8.04
CA ALA A 199 -8.07 8.78 -8.40
C ALA A 199 -6.85 8.75 -9.33
N ALA A 200 -5.88 7.87 -9.06
CA ALA A 200 -4.73 7.68 -9.93
C ALA A 200 -5.14 7.18 -11.32
N TYR A 201 -6.19 6.34 -11.40
CA TYR A 201 -6.76 5.92 -12.67
C TYR A 201 -7.49 7.05 -13.38
N ALA A 202 -8.25 7.89 -12.66
CA ALA A 202 -8.94 9.04 -13.23
C ALA A 202 -7.96 9.96 -13.97
N ASP A 203 -6.77 10.22 -13.41
CA ASP A 203 -5.73 11.05 -14.05
C ASP A 203 -5.20 10.47 -15.38
N THR A 204 -5.38 9.17 -15.64
CA THR A 204 -4.98 8.54 -16.91
C THR A 204 -6.03 8.66 -18.02
N LEU A 205 -7.25 9.11 -17.67
CA LEU A 205 -8.34 9.25 -18.63
C LEU A 205 -8.17 10.52 -19.48
N PRO A 206 -8.77 10.59 -20.68
CA PRO A 206 -8.88 11.83 -21.44
C PRO A 206 -9.62 12.94 -20.68
N ASP A 207 -9.28 14.20 -20.92
CA ASP A 207 -9.81 15.37 -20.19
C ASP A 207 -11.35 15.43 -20.09
N TRP A 208 -12.05 15.04 -21.15
CA TRP A 208 -13.52 15.03 -21.16
C TRP A 208 -14.08 13.98 -20.17
N LEU A 209 -13.48 12.78 -20.10
CA LEU A 209 -13.84 11.75 -19.11
C LEU A 209 -13.41 12.13 -17.71
N GLN A 210 -12.25 12.77 -17.56
CA GLN A 210 -11.83 13.30 -16.26
C GLN A 210 -12.83 14.31 -15.71
N THR A 211 -13.39 15.15 -16.59
CA THR A 211 -14.40 16.15 -16.19
C THR A 211 -15.67 15.48 -15.68
N VAL A 212 -16.16 14.46 -16.40
CA VAL A 212 -17.32 13.65 -16.00
C VAL A 212 -17.07 12.96 -14.65
N VAL A 213 -15.89 12.34 -14.47
CA VAL A 213 -15.49 11.70 -13.21
C VAL A 213 -15.41 12.72 -12.06
N LYS A 214 -14.87 13.92 -12.31
CA LYS A 214 -14.82 15.01 -11.32
C LYS A 214 -16.19 15.56 -10.97
N GLN A 215 -17.14 15.50 -11.90
CA GLN A 215 -18.55 15.87 -11.67
C GLN A 215 -19.34 14.77 -10.95
N HIS A 216 -18.71 13.60 -10.70
CA HIS A 216 -19.34 12.41 -10.14
C HIS A 216 -20.46 11.83 -11.02
N ASP A 217 -20.36 12.03 -12.34
CA ASP A 217 -21.33 11.50 -13.30
C ASP A 217 -20.86 10.17 -13.90
N VAL A 218 -21.82 9.34 -14.35
CA VAL A 218 -21.55 8.05 -14.98
C VAL A 218 -22.21 7.99 -16.34
N LEU A 219 -21.42 7.63 -17.35
CA LEU A 219 -21.90 7.46 -18.72
C LEU A 219 -22.09 5.98 -19.05
N VAL A 220 -23.08 5.69 -19.87
CA VAL A 220 -23.25 4.37 -20.47
C VAL A 220 -22.05 4.10 -21.39
N GLY A 221 -21.45 2.92 -21.24
CA GLY A 221 -20.22 2.53 -21.94
C GLY A 221 -18.95 2.57 -21.09
N MET A 222 -18.97 3.22 -19.92
CA MET A 222 -17.84 3.19 -18.96
C MET A 222 -17.54 1.77 -18.45
N ASN A 223 -16.31 1.55 -17.98
CA ASN A 223 -15.96 0.31 -17.26
C ASN A 223 -16.13 0.42 -15.75
N HIS A 224 -16.04 -0.69 -15.02
CA HIS A 224 -16.17 -0.67 -13.55
C HIS A 224 -15.17 0.28 -12.90
N LYS A 225 -13.94 0.36 -13.40
CA LYS A 225 -12.90 1.23 -12.83
C LYS A 225 -13.24 2.71 -12.99
N MET A 226 -13.79 3.12 -14.13
CA MET A 226 -14.28 4.49 -14.38
C MET A 226 -15.45 4.81 -13.46
N VAL A 227 -16.40 3.89 -13.29
CA VAL A 227 -17.54 4.09 -12.38
C VAL A 227 -17.07 4.20 -10.92
N LEU A 228 -16.14 3.36 -10.49
CA LEU A 228 -15.52 3.46 -9.17
C LEU A 228 -14.73 4.76 -8.98
N ALA A 229 -14.13 5.30 -10.03
CA ALA A 229 -13.45 6.60 -9.99
C ALA A 229 -14.45 7.76 -9.88
N ALA A 230 -15.61 7.67 -10.55
CA ALA A 230 -16.64 8.69 -10.50
C ALA A 230 -17.45 8.67 -9.19
N LEU A 231 -18.01 7.51 -8.81
CA LEU A 231 -18.96 7.39 -7.69
C LEU A 231 -18.39 6.69 -6.45
N GLY A 232 -17.18 6.13 -6.52
CA GLY A 232 -16.60 5.36 -5.42
C GLY A 232 -17.21 3.95 -5.28
N GLN A 233 -17.15 3.40 -4.06
CA GLN A 233 -17.72 2.09 -3.76
C GLN A 233 -19.25 2.15 -3.67
N PRO A 234 -19.99 1.25 -4.33
CA PRO A 234 -21.44 1.23 -4.23
C PRO A 234 -21.90 0.76 -2.85
N VAL A 235 -23.08 1.20 -2.46
CA VAL A 235 -23.73 0.80 -1.21
C VAL A 235 -24.19 -0.66 -1.30
N MET A 236 -24.71 -1.03 -2.48
CA MET A 236 -25.21 -2.38 -2.74
C MET A 236 -24.81 -2.82 -4.15
N LYS A 237 -24.46 -4.10 -4.29
CA LYS A 237 -24.21 -4.77 -5.55
C LYS A 237 -25.18 -5.94 -5.68
N VAL A 238 -25.94 -5.98 -6.76
CA VAL A 238 -26.90 -7.04 -7.06
C VAL A 238 -26.41 -7.73 -8.33
N ARG A 239 -26.45 -9.06 -8.34
CA ARG A 239 -26.14 -9.86 -9.54
C ARG A 239 -27.40 -10.58 -9.97
N GLU A 240 -27.78 -10.36 -11.22
CA GLU A 240 -28.95 -10.96 -11.85
C GLU A 240 -28.48 -11.92 -12.93
N HIS A 241 -28.98 -13.16 -12.86
CA HIS A 241 -28.84 -14.16 -13.91
C HIS A 241 -30.19 -14.27 -14.62
N PRO A 242 -30.44 -13.52 -15.69
CA PRO A 242 -31.76 -13.43 -16.33
C PRO A 242 -32.33 -14.78 -16.78
N ASN A 243 -31.50 -15.80 -17.01
CA ASN A 243 -31.94 -17.13 -17.45
C ASN A 243 -31.76 -18.24 -16.39
N GLY A 244 -31.44 -17.91 -15.13
CA GLY A 244 -31.37 -18.89 -14.03
C GLY A 244 -30.32 -20.01 -14.14
N GLY A 245 -29.54 -20.06 -15.23
CA GLY A 245 -28.48 -21.05 -15.47
C GLY A 245 -27.08 -20.51 -15.19
N THR A 246 -26.16 -21.42 -14.85
CA THR A 246 -24.74 -21.14 -14.54
C THR A 246 -23.95 -20.56 -15.73
N ASP A 247 -24.45 -20.73 -16.96
CA ASP A 247 -23.80 -20.29 -18.21
C ASP A 247 -24.44 -19.03 -18.85
N GLY A 248 -25.40 -18.38 -18.18
CA GLY A 248 -26.07 -17.18 -18.69
C GLY A 248 -25.27 -15.88 -18.50
N GLU A 249 -25.50 -14.86 -19.36
CA GLU A 249 -24.92 -13.52 -19.20
C GLU A 249 -25.23 -12.96 -17.79
N VAL A 250 -24.20 -12.65 -17.00
CA VAL A 250 -24.36 -12.07 -15.67
C VAL A 250 -24.53 -10.56 -15.82
N LEU A 251 -25.67 -10.04 -15.38
CA LEU A 251 -25.89 -8.61 -15.22
C LEU A 251 -25.57 -8.25 -13.78
N GLU A 252 -24.73 -7.23 -13.59
CA GLU A 252 -24.41 -6.72 -12.27
C GLU A 252 -24.98 -5.31 -12.14
N GLU A 253 -25.79 -5.05 -11.12
CA GLU A 253 -26.39 -3.75 -10.86
C GLU A 253 -25.82 -3.17 -9.56
N TRP A 254 -25.19 -2.01 -9.68
CA TRP A 254 -24.62 -1.26 -8.58
C TRP A 254 -25.54 -0.13 -8.20
N ILE A 255 -25.81 -0.01 -6.90
CA ILE A 255 -26.72 0.99 -6.36
C ILE A 255 -25.93 1.93 -5.45
N TYR A 256 -26.02 3.20 -5.79
CA TYR A 256 -25.39 4.31 -5.10
C TYR A 256 -26.45 5.22 -4.48
N GLY A 257 -26.11 5.83 -3.34
CA GLY A 257 -26.99 6.72 -2.59
C GLY A 257 -28.04 5.99 -1.74
N ARG A 258 -28.68 6.75 -0.84
CA ARG A 258 -29.84 6.31 -0.06
C ARG A 258 -30.86 7.45 -0.02
N GLN A 259 -32.16 7.15 -0.13
CA GLN A 259 -33.21 8.15 0.01
C GLN A 259 -33.03 8.92 1.34
N PRO A 260 -33.04 10.27 1.38
CA PRO A 260 -33.52 11.23 0.36
C PRO A 260 -32.49 11.73 -0.67
N GLU A 261 -31.25 11.21 -0.67
CA GLU A 261 -30.21 11.60 -1.64
C GLU A 261 -30.51 11.07 -3.06
N ILE A 262 -29.81 11.61 -4.06
CA ILE A 262 -29.91 11.14 -5.46
C ILE A 262 -29.38 9.71 -5.55
N MET A 263 -30.19 8.80 -6.08
CA MET A 263 -29.81 7.40 -6.27
C MET A 263 -29.36 7.15 -7.71
N HIS A 264 -28.25 6.43 -7.86
CA HIS A 264 -27.78 5.97 -9.17
C HIS A 264 -27.84 4.45 -9.22
N PHE A 265 -28.53 3.92 -10.22
CA PHE A 265 -28.59 2.50 -10.54
C PHE A 265 -27.77 2.27 -11.80
N VAL A 266 -26.60 1.65 -11.65
CA VAL A 266 -25.67 1.41 -12.74
C VAL A 266 -25.66 -0.08 -13.05
N ARG A 267 -26.19 -0.47 -14.20
CA ARG A 267 -26.22 -1.86 -14.66
C ARG A 267 -25.07 -2.11 -15.62
N PHE A 268 -24.34 -3.19 -15.35
CA PHE A 268 -23.21 -3.67 -16.09
C PHE A 268 -23.55 -4.96 -16.82
N ARG A 269 -22.98 -5.12 -18.02
CA ARG A 269 -22.84 -6.41 -18.70
C ARG A 269 -21.35 -6.67 -18.87
N GLY A 270 -20.82 -7.68 -18.17
CA GLY A 270 -19.37 -7.88 -18.08
C GLY A 270 -18.71 -6.63 -17.50
N ASP A 271 -17.67 -6.09 -18.15
CA ASP A 271 -16.94 -4.88 -17.69
C ASP A 271 -17.49 -3.55 -18.26
N ARG A 272 -18.70 -3.52 -18.83
CA ARG A 272 -19.25 -2.32 -19.47
C ARG A 272 -20.62 -1.93 -18.90
N VAL A 273 -20.81 -0.64 -18.63
CA VAL A 273 -22.12 -0.07 -18.27
C VAL A 273 -23.05 -0.12 -19.47
N VAL A 274 -24.23 -0.71 -19.29
CA VAL A 274 -25.28 -0.83 -20.32
C VAL A 274 -26.50 0.03 -20.02
N LEU A 275 -26.74 0.38 -18.76
CA LEU A 275 -27.90 1.19 -18.36
C LEU A 275 -27.55 1.99 -17.11
N VAL A 276 -27.87 3.27 -17.11
CA VAL A 276 -27.81 4.13 -15.91
C VAL A 276 -29.20 4.68 -15.65
N LYS A 277 -29.69 4.54 -14.42
CA LYS A 277 -30.92 5.22 -13.97
C LYS A 277 -30.58 6.16 -12.82
N ILE A 278 -31.03 7.40 -12.93
CA ILE A 278 -30.82 8.43 -11.92
C ILE A 278 -32.18 8.79 -11.33
N ALA A 279 -32.34 8.57 -10.03
CA ALA A 279 -33.55 8.91 -9.29
C ALA A 279 -33.24 10.05 -8.32
N ALA A 280 -33.71 11.25 -8.65
CA ALA A 280 -33.60 12.43 -7.80
C ALA A 280 -34.97 12.79 -7.21
N LEU A 281 -34.98 13.30 -5.98
CA LEU A 281 -36.22 13.66 -5.29
C LEU A 281 -36.99 14.73 -6.06
N GLY A 282 -38.25 14.45 -6.42
CA GLY A 282 -39.13 15.38 -7.12
C GLY A 282 -38.92 15.48 -8.63
N LYS A 283 -37.99 14.71 -9.22
CA LYS A 283 -37.80 14.60 -10.66
C LYS A 283 -38.22 13.21 -11.16
N PRO A 284 -38.68 13.08 -12.43
CA PRO A 284 -38.85 11.76 -13.03
C PRO A 284 -37.49 11.05 -13.12
N ILE A 285 -37.50 9.71 -13.10
CA ILE A 285 -36.28 8.90 -13.20
C ILE A 285 -35.68 9.10 -14.60
N GLU A 286 -34.44 9.57 -14.65
CA GLU A 286 -33.68 9.74 -15.89
C GLU A 286 -33.05 8.38 -16.25
N ILE A 287 -33.26 7.92 -17.50
CA ILE A 287 -32.80 6.62 -17.97
C ILE A 287 -31.87 6.83 -19.17
N HIS A 288 -30.64 6.36 -19.05
CA HIS A 288 -29.64 6.38 -20.10
C HIS A 288 -29.36 4.94 -20.54
N ASP A 289 -29.61 4.64 -21.82
CA ASP A 289 -29.46 3.32 -22.44
C ASP A 289 -28.54 3.31 -23.67
N LYS A 290 -28.11 4.49 -24.15
CA LYS A 290 -27.26 4.65 -25.33
C LYS A 290 -25.82 4.91 -24.93
N ASP A 291 -24.86 4.37 -25.69
CA ASP A 291 -23.43 4.60 -25.44
C ASP A 291 -23.09 6.10 -25.60
N GLU A 292 -22.62 6.71 -24.52
CA GLU A 292 -22.28 8.13 -24.41
C GLU A 292 -20.76 8.35 -24.38
N MET A 293 -19.96 7.28 -24.60
CA MET A 293 -18.49 7.35 -24.56
C MET A 293 -17.86 7.99 -25.80
N ASN A 294 -18.64 8.59 -26.71
CA ASN A 294 -18.15 9.27 -27.92
C ASN A 294 -17.15 8.43 -28.75
N GLY A 295 -17.34 7.12 -28.81
CA GLY A 295 -16.46 6.20 -29.54
C GLY A 295 -15.13 5.90 -28.86
N TYR A 296 -14.92 6.35 -27.63
CA TYR A 296 -13.73 6.02 -26.85
C TYR A 296 -13.70 4.52 -26.52
N LYS A 297 -12.66 3.86 -27.02
CA LYS A 297 -12.42 2.45 -26.76
C LYS A 297 -11.52 2.33 -25.54
N ILE A 298 -12.03 1.65 -24.52
CA ILE A 298 -11.27 1.32 -23.33
C ILE A 298 -10.20 0.31 -23.76
N ALA A 299 -8.92 0.68 -23.59
CA ALA A 299 -7.81 -0.23 -23.86
C ALA A 299 -7.97 -1.49 -23.01
N GLN A 300 -8.09 -2.65 -23.66
CA GLN A 300 -8.06 -3.92 -22.94
C GLN A 300 -6.67 -4.10 -22.33
N PRO A 301 -6.55 -4.73 -21.15
CA PRO A 301 -5.25 -5.01 -20.57
C PRO A 301 -4.48 -5.96 -21.49
N GLU A 302 -3.62 -5.42 -22.35
CA GLU A 302 -2.72 -6.21 -23.16
C GLU A 302 -1.70 -6.87 -22.23
N ARG A 303 -1.74 -8.19 -22.12
CA ARG A 303 -0.70 -8.97 -21.46
C ARG A 303 0.57 -8.83 -22.29
N ARG A 304 1.47 -7.92 -21.90
CA ARG A 304 2.81 -7.82 -22.48
C ARG A 304 3.61 -9.04 -22.04
N ILE A 305 3.78 -9.97 -22.96
CA ILE A 305 4.68 -11.12 -22.82
C ILE A 305 6.11 -10.55 -22.81
N ALA A 306 6.80 -10.62 -21.67
CA ALA A 306 8.22 -10.31 -21.62
C ALA A 306 9.00 -11.42 -22.35
N LEU A 307 10.17 -11.09 -22.92
CA LEU A 307 11.02 -12.05 -23.61
C LEU A 307 11.41 -13.19 -22.63
N GLY A 308 10.70 -14.32 -22.72
CA GLY A 308 10.82 -15.46 -21.78
C GLY A 308 9.49 -16.14 -21.44
N ASP A 309 8.36 -15.43 -21.55
CA ASP A 309 7.01 -16.02 -21.43
C ASP A 309 6.60 -16.60 -22.80
N GLN A 310 6.11 -17.85 -22.83
CA GLN A 310 5.61 -18.45 -24.08
C GLN A 310 4.21 -17.92 -24.42
N ALA A 311 3.96 -17.72 -25.72
CA ALA A 311 2.65 -17.33 -26.23
C ALA A 311 1.59 -18.40 -25.90
N PRO A 312 0.33 -18.02 -25.63
CA PRO A 312 -0.73 -19.00 -25.43
C PRO A 312 -0.93 -19.86 -26.70
N PRO A 313 -1.27 -21.15 -26.56
CA PRO A 313 -1.57 -22.01 -27.71
C PRO A 313 -2.78 -21.49 -28.47
N ALA A 314 -2.78 -21.71 -29.79
CA ALA A 314 -3.88 -21.31 -30.65
C ALA A 314 -5.17 -22.08 -30.28
N PRO A 315 -6.36 -21.54 -30.58
CA PRO A 315 -7.62 -22.20 -30.23
C PRO A 315 -7.71 -23.57 -30.92
N GLY A 316 -7.67 -24.66 -30.12
CA GLY A 316 -7.77 -26.04 -30.60
C GLY A 316 -6.63 -26.98 -30.21
N GLU A 317 -5.56 -26.48 -29.58
CA GLU A 317 -4.52 -27.34 -29.00
C GLU A 317 -4.84 -27.71 -27.54
N ASP A 318 -4.82 -29.01 -27.24
CA ASP A 318 -4.94 -29.53 -25.88
C ASP A 318 -3.84 -28.94 -24.98
N PRO A 319 -4.13 -28.56 -23.72
CA PRO A 319 -3.16 -28.02 -22.79
C PRO A 319 -2.20 -29.12 -22.34
N GLY A 320 -1.24 -29.46 -23.19
CA GLY A 320 -0.15 -30.37 -22.87
C GLY A 320 0.66 -29.82 -21.70
N GLN A 321 0.64 -30.57 -20.59
CA GLN A 321 1.43 -30.43 -19.37
C GLN A 321 2.47 -29.30 -19.40
N HIS A 322 2.09 -28.15 -18.85
CA HIS A 322 2.99 -27.06 -18.56
C HIS A 322 4.20 -27.58 -17.77
N ARG A 323 5.38 -27.64 -18.41
CA ARG A 323 6.62 -27.95 -17.69
C ARG A 323 6.95 -26.75 -16.83
N ALA A 324 6.92 -26.93 -15.52
CA ALA A 324 7.46 -25.96 -14.58
C ALA A 324 8.93 -25.66 -14.98
N PRO A 325 9.38 -24.40 -14.90
CA PRO A 325 10.74 -24.05 -15.26
C PRO A 325 11.73 -24.85 -14.40
N SER A 326 12.56 -25.67 -15.03
CA SER A 326 13.61 -26.42 -14.36
C SER A 326 14.83 -25.54 -14.14
N LEU A 327 15.44 -25.61 -12.96
CA LEU A 327 16.72 -24.95 -12.66
C LEU A 327 17.92 -25.57 -13.41
N LEU A 328 17.73 -26.67 -14.14
CA LEU A 328 18.78 -27.34 -14.89
C LEU A 328 19.07 -26.56 -16.20
N LYS A 329 20.37 -26.41 -16.51
CA LYS A 329 20.81 -25.88 -17.81
C LYS A 329 20.70 -26.98 -18.87
N ASP A 330 20.61 -26.58 -20.14
CA ASP A 330 20.27 -27.42 -21.31
C ASP A 330 21.23 -28.59 -21.65
N ASN A 331 22.12 -29.03 -20.76
CA ASN A 331 22.91 -30.25 -20.94
C ASN A 331 23.33 -30.94 -19.62
N GLU A 332 22.66 -30.67 -18.51
CA GLU A 332 22.93 -31.34 -17.24
C GLU A 332 22.03 -32.59 -17.09
N LYS A 333 22.65 -33.79 -17.03
CA LYS A 333 21.89 -35.04 -16.80
C LYS A 333 21.60 -35.19 -15.31
N PRO A 334 20.36 -35.55 -14.92
CA PRO A 334 20.03 -35.78 -13.52
C PRO A 334 20.86 -36.95 -12.97
N ILE A 335 21.43 -36.75 -11.79
CA ILE A 335 22.14 -37.80 -11.05
C ILE A 335 21.13 -38.89 -10.75
N SER A 336 21.35 -40.08 -11.29
CA SER A 336 20.51 -41.26 -11.04
C SER A 336 20.79 -41.76 -9.61
N GLY A 337 20.02 -41.24 -8.67
CA GLY A 337 20.10 -41.57 -7.25
C GLY A 337 18.80 -41.15 -6.56
N THR A 338 17.89 -42.11 -6.45
CA THR A 338 16.72 -42.19 -5.56
C THR A 338 16.27 -40.89 -4.89
N GLN A 339 15.40 -40.12 -5.55
CA GLN A 339 14.48 -39.23 -4.87
C GLN A 339 13.08 -39.81 -5.03
N GLU A 340 12.68 -40.62 -4.04
CA GLU A 340 11.28 -40.97 -3.86
C GLU A 340 10.46 -39.69 -3.80
N LYS A 341 9.42 -39.65 -4.62
CA LYS A 341 8.39 -38.62 -4.58
C LYS A 341 7.73 -38.70 -3.20
N ILE A 342 8.09 -37.79 -2.30
CA ILE A 342 7.39 -37.62 -1.02
C ILE A 342 5.94 -37.30 -1.36
N THR A 343 5.10 -38.33 -1.27
CA THR A 343 3.66 -38.19 -1.45
C THR A 343 3.13 -37.65 -0.13
N VAL A 344 2.69 -36.40 -0.14
CA VAL A 344 1.96 -35.82 0.99
C VAL A 344 0.70 -36.68 1.21
N PRO A 345 0.51 -37.33 2.37
CA PRO A 345 -0.68 -38.11 2.60
C PRO A 345 -1.91 -37.19 2.62
N LYS A 346 -2.89 -37.50 1.77
CA LYS A 346 -4.23 -36.92 1.82
C LYS A 346 -4.84 -37.21 3.19
N PRO A 347 -5.49 -36.26 3.87
CA PRO A 347 -6.20 -36.54 5.11
C PRO A 347 -7.27 -37.62 4.86
N LYS A 348 -7.17 -38.70 5.64
CA LYS A 348 -8.11 -39.81 5.67
C LYS A 348 -9.47 -39.27 6.09
N GLN A 349 -10.45 -39.30 5.19
CA GLN A 349 -11.86 -39.24 5.59
C GLN A 349 -12.12 -40.47 6.46
N GLU A 350 -12.23 -40.26 7.76
CA GLU A 350 -12.75 -41.26 8.67
C GLU A 350 -14.21 -41.53 8.28
N GLN A 351 -14.45 -42.74 7.78
CA GLN A 351 -15.77 -43.36 7.76
C GLN A 351 -16.20 -43.57 9.22
N GLY A 352 -16.78 -42.54 9.82
CA GLY A 352 -17.58 -42.67 11.02
C GLY A 352 -18.93 -43.28 10.66
N THR A 353 -19.09 -44.56 10.96
CA THR A 353 -20.42 -45.16 11.10
C THR A 353 -21.14 -44.47 12.25
N THR A 354 -22.10 -43.59 11.97
CA THR A 354 -23.15 -43.23 12.92
C THR A 354 -24.49 -43.18 12.19
N SER A 355 -25.41 -43.97 12.74
CA SER A 355 -26.79 -44.17 12.36
C SER A 355 -27.58 -42.86 12.18
N ALA A 356 -28.43 -42.83 11.16
CA ALA A 356 -29.42 -41.79 10.94
C ALA A 356 -30.37 -41.64 12.16
N PRO A 357 -30.66 -40.42 12.63
CA PRO A 357 -31.81 -40.17 13.50
C PRO A 357 -33.11 -40.31 12.69
N PRO A 358 -34.20 -40.85 13.29
CA PRO A 358 -35.46 -41.03 12.60
C PRO A 358 -36.12 -39.69 12.25
N ALA A 359 -36.81 -39.69 11.10
CA ALA A 359 -37.60 -38.57 10.60
C ALA A 359 -38.68 -38.17 11.62
N ALA A 360 -38.71 -36.88 11.97
CA ALA A 360 -39.81 -36.28 12.71
C ALA A 360 -40.97 -35.99 11.73
N THR A 361 -42.08 -36.69 11.94
CA THR A 361 -43.38 -36.44 11.30
C THR A 361 -43.90 -35.05 11.69
N PRO A 362 -44.43 -34.23 10.75
CA PRO A 362 -45.06 -32.96 11.08
C PRO A 362 -46.44 -33.18 11.71
N PRO A 363 -46.86 -32.38 12.71
CA PRO A 363 -48.26 -32.36 13.14
C PRO A 363 -49.08 -31.44 12.21
N GLN A 364 -50.20 -31.97 11.73
CA GLN A 364 -51.38 -31.20 11.33
C GLN A 364 -52.55 -31.73 12.17
N PRO A 365 -53.65 -30.97 12.38
CA PRO A 365 -53.84 -29.52 12.30
C PRO A 365 -53.81 -28.81 13.66
#